data_AF-A0A520QPW7-F1
#
_entry.id   AF-A0A520QPW7-F1
#
_cell.length_a   1.000
_cell.length_b   1.000
_cell.length_c   1.000
_cell.angle_alpha   90.00
_cell.angle_beta   90.00
_cell.angle_gamma   90.00
#
_symmetry.space_group_name_H-M   'P 1'
#
loop_
_entity.id
_entity.type
_entity.pdbx_description
1 polymer ?
#
loop_
_entity_poly.entity_id
_entity_poly.type
_entity_poly.pdbx_seq_one_letter_code
_entity_poly.pdbx_strand_id
1 'polypeptide(L)'
;MAFFDGYFLDESYDTTRFCHARSRLLREAEKREGVIDAVMTALKAPFNSAQRKRMKAKDKAAALAEHIPHLARMRNSEWQKCSAPEIFAAGLFLSKAKAEEKAKVFCPVKREDDLRKPVRKWLAKQKLAAHDEVPMGLSRVDLAGHKLGSFFGGPEQIVAVELKNQLSQLKRGLDQMTNYSDYAHEVYLACTPALAASYLRGHFNAKDVGRWDPDALNRKLSKFGIGLLLVENGKVFKVRNSNSFRPAEHRQAEVRGSIAAG
;
A
#
# COMPACT_ATOMS: atom_id res chain seq x y z
N MET A 1 4.33 -27.92 -0.43
CA MET A 1 2.88 -27.66 -0.47
C MET A 1 2.67 -26.30 0.16
N ALA A 2 2.08 -25.37 -0.57
CA ALA A 2 1.87 -24.01 -0.08
C ALA A 2 0.60 -24.02 0.80
N PHE A 3 0.66 -23.34 1.93
CA PHE A 3 -0.36 -23.42 2.98
C PHE A 3 -1.73 -22.94 2.49
N PHE A 4 -1.71 -21.97 1.60
CA PHE A 4 -2.89 -21.30 1.07
C PHE A 4 -3.17 -21.67 -0.40
N ASP A 5 -2.79 -22.88 -0.85
CA ASP A 5 -3.03 -23.34 -2.24
C ASP A 5 -4.53 -23.26 -2.64
N GLY A 6 -5.46 -23.21 -1.67
CA GLY A 6 -6.90 -22.94 -1.89
C GLY A 6 -7.41 -21.53 -1.54
N TYR A 7 -6.53 -20.62 -1.10
CA TYR A 7 -6.91 -19.26 -0.64
C TYR A 7 -6.29 -18.13 -1.47
N PHE A 8 -5.26 -18.40 -2.28
CA PHE A 8 -4.69 -17.42 -3.19
C PHE A 8 -5.08 -17.73 -4.65
N LEU A 9 -5.56 -16.73 -5.38
CA LEU A 9 -6.03 -16.85 -6.77
C LEU A 9 -4.88 -17.07 -7.78
N ASP A 10 -5.20 -17.57 -8.97
CA ASP A 10 -4.28 -17.99 -10.05
C ASP A 10 -3.12 -17.02 -10.37
N GLU A 11 -1.98 -17.57 -10.80
CA GLU A 11 -0.66 -16.92 -10.89
C GLU A 11 -0.50 -15.93 -12.05
N SER A 12 -1.41 -15.94 -13.03
CA SER A 12 -1.18 -15.24 -14.31
C SER A 12 -1.29 -13.71 -14.25
N TYR A 13 -1.98 -13.14 -13.25
CA TYR A 13 -2.16 -11.68 -13.11
C TYR A 13 -2.39 -11.20 -11.67
N ASP A 14 -1.79 -11.85 -10.66
CA ASP A 14 -2.32 -11.64 -9.31
C ASP A 14 -1.99 -10.24 -8.72
N THR A 15 -2.95 -9.34 -8.88
CA THR A 15 -3.03 -7.99 -8.31
C THR A 15 -3.70 -8.00 -6.94
N THR A 16 -4.19 -9.17 -6.49
CA THR A 16 -4.80 -9.34 -5.18
C THR A 16 -3.80 -9.03 -4.08
N ARG A 17 -4.27 -8.28 -3.09
CA ARG A 17 -3.43 -7.77 -2.01
C ARG A 17 -4.04 -8.06 -0.67
N PHE A 18 -3.17 -8.40 0.27
CA PHE A 18 -3.49 -8.63 1.67
C PHE A 18 -2.47 -7.88 2.52
N CYS A 19 -2.93 -7.05 3.46
CA CYS A 19 -2.10 -6.06 4.15
C CYS A 19 -1.24 -5.25 3.15
N HIS A 20 -1.85 -4.91 2.00
CA HIS A 20 -1.23 -4.28 0.83
C HIS A 20 -0.10 -5.06 0.11
N ALA A 21 0.35 -6.20 0.64
CA ALA A 21 1.31 -7.08 -0.03
C ALA A 21 0.65 -7.94 -1.11
N ARG A 22 1.34 -8.22 -2.21
CA ARG A 22 0.82 -9.11 -3.24
C ARG A 22 0.74 -10.55 -2.73
N SER A 23 -0.40 -11.20 -2.99
CA SER A 23 -0.65 -12.62 -2.75
C SER A 23 0.49 -13.54 -3.22
N ARG A 24 1.05 -13.31 -4.42
CA ARG A 24 2.18 -14.08 -4.96
C ARG A 24 3.41 -14.03 -4.04
N LEU A 25 3.74 -12.86 -3.50
CA LEU A 25 4.87 -12.70 -2.57
C LEU A 25 4.58 -13.34 -1.21
N LEU A 26 3.31 -13.36 -0.79
CA LEU A 26 2.88 -14.07 0.42
C LEU A 26 2.96 -15.59 0.26
N ARG A 27 2.64 -16.13 -0.93
CA ARG A 27 2.86 -17.55 -1.27
C ARG A 27 4.33 -17.95 -1.29
N GLU A 28 5.19 -17.07 -1.78
CA GLU A 28 6.63 -17.30 -1.66
C GLU A 28 7.07 -17.22 -0.17
N ALA A 29 6.40 -16.36 0.62
CA ALA A 29 6.72 -16.18 2.02
C ALA A 29 6.41 -17.39 2.89
N GLU A 30 5.26 -18.02 2.69
CA GLU A 30 4.81 -19.17 3.49
C GLU A 30 5.72 -20.40 3.34
N LYS A 31 6.49 -20.49 2.25
CA LYS A 31 7.43 -21.60 1.99
C LYS A 31 8.69 -21.51 2.85
N ARG A 32 8.91 -20.41 3.56
CA ARG A 32 10.13 -20.13 4.33
C ARG A 32 9.91 -20.39 5.80
N GLU A 33 10.64 -21.34 6.39
CA GLU A 33 10.43 -21.77 7.78
C GLU A 33 10.55 -20.62 8.78
N GLY A 34 11.55 -19.74 8.62
CA GLY A 34 11.74 -18.58 9.50
C GLY A 34 10.58 -17.58 9.45
N VAL A 35 9.84 -17.50 8.34
CA VAL A 35 8.62 -16.71 8.23
C VAL A 35 7.49 -17.37 9.00
N ILE A 36 7.27 -18.67 8.80
CA ILE A 36 6.20 -19.41 9.48
C ILE A 36 6.36 -19.34 11.00
N ASP A 37 7.56 -19.59 11.54
CA ASP A 37 7.80 -19.52 12.99
C ASP A 37 7.57 -18.09 13.56
N ALA A 38 7.99 -17.07 12.81
CA ALA A 38 7.77 -15.68 13.19
C ALA A 38 6.27 -15.31 13.17
N VAL A 39 5.52 -15.78 12.18
CA VAL A 39 4.06 -15.56 12.08
C VAL A 39 3.33 -16.31 13.19
N MET A 40 3.67 -17.57 13.47
CA MET A 40 3.12 -18.32 14.61
C MET A 40 3.31 -17.57 15.93
N THR A 41 4.48 -16.96 16.12
CA THR A 41 4.76 -16.14 17.31
C THR A 41 3.90 -14.89 17.34
N ALA A 42 3.79 -14.17 16.21
CA ALA A 42 3.00 -12.94 16.11
C ALA A 42 1.50 -13.17 16.36
N LEU A 43 0.98 -14.26 15.82
CA LEU A 43 -0.44 -14.63 15.91
C LEU A 43 -0.76 -15.48 17.17
N LYS A 44 0.18 -15.59 18.11
CA LYS A 44 0.03 -16.32 19.37
C LYS A 44 -0.52 -17.74 19.15
N ALA A 45 0.05 -18.47 18.19
CA ALA A 45 -0.29 -19.87 17.96
C ALA A 45 -0.12 -20.68 19.27
N PRO A 46 -0.92 -21.74 19.51
CA PRO A 46 -1.02 -22.44 20.80
C PRO A 46 0.18 -23.37 21.10
N PHE A 47 1.39 -22.92 20.77
CA PHE A 47 2.65 -23.63 20.96
C PHE A 47 3.67 -22.67 21.53
N ASN A 48 4.34 -23.04 22.62
CA ASN A 48 5.44 -22.27 23.18
C ASN A 48 6.72 -22.40 22.32
N SER A 49 7.74 -21.58 22.63
CA SER A 49 8.99 -21.56 21.86
C SER A 49 9.71 -22.92 21.79
N ALA A 50 9.72 -23.68 22.89
CA ALA A 50 10.36 -24.99 22.94
C ALA A 50 9.61 -26.03 22.09
N GLN A 51 8.27 -26.02 22.11
CA GLN A 51 7.44 -26.87 21.26
C GLN A 51 7.67 -26.55 19.78
N ARG A 52 7.61 -25.28 19.39
CA ARG A 52 7.83 -24.86 17.99
C ARG A 52 9.21 -25.26 17.48
N LYS A 53 10.26 -25.16 18.29
CA LYS A 53 11.62 -25.60 17.91
C LYS A 53 11.73 -27.09 17.58
N ARG A 54 10.84 -27.92 18.13
CA ARG A 54 10.80 -29.38 17.91
C ARG A 54 9.90 -29.79 16.74
N MET A 55 9.05 -28.89 16.26
CA MET A 55 8.13 -29.15 15.14
C MET A 55 8.89 -29.09 13.81
N LYS A 56 8.56 -30.00 12.88
CA LYS A 56 9.04 -29.91 11.50
C LYS A 56 8.36 -28.74 10.79
N ALA A 57 8.98 -28.20 9.75
CA ALA A 57 8.43 -27.08 8.98
C ALA A 57 7.01 -27.36 8.46
N LYS A 58 6.74 -28.59 8.00
CA LYS A 58 5.40 -29.02 7.55
C LYS A 58 4.36 -28.96 8.66
N ASP A 59 4.72 -29.38 9.87
CA ASP A 59 3.80 -29.39 11.02
C ASP A 59 3.52 -27.96 11.51
N LYS A 60 4.52 -27.07 11.46
CA LYS A 60 4.33 -25.64 11.75
C LYS A 60 3.36 -25.00 10.77
N ALA A 61 3.50 -25.30 9.48
CA ALA A 61 2.58 -24.84 8.45
C ALA A 61 1.17 -25.38 8.69
N ALA A 62 1.00 -26.69 8.91
CA ALA A 62 -0.31 -27.28 9.20
C ALA A 62 -0.98 -26.66 10.45
N ALA A 63 -0.23 -26.50 11.54
CA ALA A 63 -0.73 -25.89 12.77
C ALA A 63 -1.20 -24.45 12.56
N LEU A 64 -0.45 -23.66 11.78
CA LEU A 64 -0.86 -22.30 11.46
C LEU A 64 -2.11 -22.30 10.56
N ALA A 65 -2.32 -23.34 9.73
CA ALA A 65 -3.45 -23.48 8.78
C ALA A 65 -4.76 -23.76 9.47
N GLU A 66 -4.69 -24.38 10.63
CA GLU A 66 -5.83 -24.58 11.51
C GLU A 66 -6.06 -23.33 12.39
N HIS A 67 -4.98 -22.72 12.88
CA HIS A 67 -5.06 -21.58 13.81
C HIS A 67 -5.61 -20.30 13.15
N ILE A 68 -5.19 -19.96 11.93
CA ILE A 68 -5.63 -18.72 11.27
C ILE A 68 -7.16 -18.68 11.05
N PRO A 69 -7.80 -19.72 10.46
CA PRO A 69 -9.25 -19.75 10.35
C PRO A 69 -9.98 -19.70 11.70
N HIS A 70 -9.40 -20.26 12.75
CA HIS A 70 -9.94 -20.15 14.11
C HIS A 70 -9.95 -18.69 14.59
N LEU A 71 -8.84 -17.96 14.41
CA LEU A 71 -8.75 -16.52 14.72
C LEU A 71 -9.80 -15.70 13.98
N ALA A 72 -10.09 -16.03 12.72
CA ALA A 72 -11.09 -15.31 11.92
C ALA A 72 -12.53 -15.50 12.41
N ARG A 73 -12.85 -16.65 13.04
CA ARG A 73 -14.21 -17.01 13.47
C ARG A 73 -14.53 -16.58 14.90
N MET A 74 -13.51 -16.47 15.76
CA MET A 74 -13.69 -16.11 17.15
C MET A 74 -14.26 -14.69 17.32
N ARG A 75 -15.37 -14.56 18.05
CA ARG A 75 -16.10 -13.29 18.28
C ARG A 75 -15.23 -12.17 18.86
N ASN A 76 -14.36 -12.53 19.80
CA ASN A 76 -13.52 -11.58 20.54
C ASN A 76 -12.10 -11.49 19.96
N SER A 77 -11.85 -12.10 18.81
CA SER A 77 -10.57 -12.00 18.13
C SER A 77 -10.42 -10.65 17.44
N GLU A 78 -9.23 -10.07 17.54
CA GLU A 78 -8.84 -8.89 16.76
C GLU A 78 -8.90 -9.15 15.24
N TRP A 79 -8.86 -10.42 14.84
CA TRP A 79 -8.87 -10.88 13.44
C TRP A 79 -10.26 -11.24 12.92
N GLN A 80 -11.32 -11.00 13.69
CA GLN A 80 -12.66 -11.47 13.33
C GLN A 80 -13.07 -11.01 11.92
N LYS A 81 -13.54 -11.94 11.08
CA LYS A 81 -13.95 -11.74 9.68
C LYS A 81 -12.82 -11.38 8.69
N CYS A 82 -11.57 -11.30 9.13
CA CYS A 82 -10.45 -11.18 8.18
C CYS A 82 -10.28 -12.48 7.39
N SER A 83 -9.87 -12.36 6.13
CA SER A 83 -9.51 -13.54 5.33
C SER A 83 -8.23 -14.16 5.88
N ALA A 84 -8.06 -15.47 5.66
CA ALA A 84 -6.88 -16.17 6.15
C ALA A 84 -5.55 -15.60 5.56
N PRO A 85 -5.48 -15.23 4.26
CA PRO A 85 -4.34 -14.50 3.72
C PRO A 85 -4.08 -13.13 4.36
N GLU A 86 -5.12 -12.39 4.74
CA GLU A 86 -4.99 -11.10 5.44
C GLU A 86 -4.34 -11.27 6.80
N ILE A 87 -4.82 -12.25 7.58
CA ILE A 87 -4.29 -12.56 8.91
C ILE A 87 -2.82 -12.99 8.80
N PHE A 88 -2.47 -13.80 7.80
CA PHE A 88 -1.08 -14.18 7.55
C PHE A 88 -0.20 -12.98 7.19
N ALA A 89 -0.66 -12.12 6.27
CA ALA A 89 0.09 -10.95 5.83
C ALA A 89 0.31 -9.96 6.99
N ALA A 90 -0.75 -9.67 7.76
CA ALA A 90 -0.66 -8.85 8.97
C ALA A 90 0.25 -9.50 10.02
N GLY A 91 0.11 -10.79 10.27
CA GLY A 91 0.98 -11.56 11.16
C GLY A 91 2.45 -11.47 10.76
N LEU A 92 2.79 -11.60 9.47
CA LEU A 92 4.15 -11.45 8.97
C LEU A 92 4.67 -10.03 9.19
N PHE A 93 3.86 -9.03 8.87
CA PHE A 93 4.23 -7.62 9.05
C PHE A 93 4.54 -7.29 10.52
N LEU A 94 3.68 -7.74 11.44
CA LEU A 94 3.77 -7.52 12.89
C LEU A 94 4.82 -8.40 13.58
N SER A 95 5.25 -9.49 12.95
CA SER A 95 6.20 -10.45 13.54
C SER A 95 7.60 -9.89 13.80
N LYS A 96 8.45 -10.68 14.46
CA LYS A 96 9.90 -10.42 14.56
C LYS A 96 10.70 -11.12 13.45
N ALA A 97 10.08 -11.43 12.30
CA ALA A 97 10.81 -11.95 11.14
C ALA A 97 11.94 -10.97 10.74
N LYS A 98 13.02 -11.53 10.18
CA LYS A 98 14.17 -10.74 9.71
C LYS A 98 13.71 -9.64 8.73
N ALA A 99 14.38 -8.48 8.78
CA ALA A 99 14.00 -7.33 7.96
C ALA A 99 14.03 -7.66 6.45
N GLU A 100 14.99 -8.48 6.02
CA GLU A 100 15.15 -8.93 4.62
C GLU A 100 13.97 -9.79 4.17
N GLU A 101 13.43 -10.61 5.08
CA GLU A 101 12.30 -11.49 4.79
C GLU A 101 11.01 -10.69 4.58
N LYS A 102 10.81 -9.65 5.41
CA LYS A 102 9.72 -8.69 5.24
C LYS A 102 9.92 -7.83 4.00
N ALA A 103 11.15 -7.42 3.71
CA ALA A 103 11.45 -6.56 2.55
C ALA A 103 11.12 -7.23 1.22
N LYS A 104 11.27 -8.56 1.12
CA LYS A 104 10.85 -9.35 -0.05
C LYS A 104 9.33 -9.31 -0.31
N VAL A 105 8.53 -9.00 0.71
CA VAL A 105 7.05 -9.00 0.63
C VAL A 105 6.49 -7.57 0.58
N PHE A 106 6.98 -6.68 1.43
CA PHE A 106 6.45 -5.33 1.61
C PHE A 106 7.24 -4.25 0.86
N CYS A 107 8.36 -4.61 0.24
CA CYS A 107 9.16 -3.75 -0.63
C CYS A 107 9.40 -2.33 -0.06
N PRO A 108 9.93 -2.19 1.17
CA PRO A 108 10.23 -0.86 1.72
C PRO A 108 11.30 -0.15 0.89
N VAL A 109 11.26 1.18 0.90
CA VAL A 109 12.32 2.03 0.35
C VAL A 109 12.96 2.85 1.47
N LYS A 110 14.25 3.16 1.33
CA LYS A 110 14.99 3.88 2.37
C LYS A 110 14.65 5.37 2.37
N ARG A 111 14.47 5.96 1.18
CA ARG A 111 14.23 7.39 1.00
C ARG A 111 12.96 7.62 0.19
N GLU A 112 12.29 8.75 0.43
CA GLU A 112 11.12 9.17 -0.34
C GLU A 112 11.45 9.33 -1.83
N ASP A 113 12.63 9.90 -2.13
CA ASP A 113 13.12 10.09 -3.50
C ASP A 113 13.28 8.78 -4.30
N ASP A 114 13.44 7.64 -3.62
CA ASP A 114 13.48 6.34 -4.29
C ASP A 114 12.13 5.98 -4.96
N LEU A 115 11.03 6.66 -4.60
CA LEU A 115 9.71 6.55 -5.24
C LEU A 115 9.60 7.40 -6.53
N ARG A 116 10.40 8.46 -6.66
CA ARG A 116 10.26 9.48 -7.72
C ARG A 116 10.46 8.88 -9.12
N LYS A 117 11.55 8.14 -9.33
CA LYS A 117 11.88 7.53 -10.63
C LYS A 117 10.80 6.54 -11.13
N PRO A 118 10.31 5.58 -10.31
CA PRO A 118 9.19 4.72 -10.71
C PRO A 118 7.91 5.49 -11.06
N VAL A 119 7.55 6.51 -10.28
CA VAL A 119 6.33 7.30 -10.50
C VAL A 119 6.43 8.14 -11.77
N ARG A 120 7.57 8.80 -12.03
CA ARG A 120 7.83 9.50 -13.31
C ARG A 120 7.66 8.57 -14.52
N LYS A 121 8.19 7.35 -14.44
CA LYS A 121 7.99 6.32 -15.49
C LYS A 121 6.53 5.92 -15.65
N TRP A 122 5.77 5.85 -14.56
CA TRP A 122 4.34 5.56 -14.60
C TRP A 122 3.55 6.69 -15.27
N LEU A 123 3.82 7.96 -14.92
CA LEU A 123 3.24 9.15 -15.55
C LEU A 123 3.53 9.19 -17.06
N ALA A 124 4.78 8.94 -17.46
CA ALA A 124 5.16 8.88 -18.88
C ALA A 124 4.38 7.78 -19.64
N LYS A 125 4.14 6.61 -19.02
CA LYS A 125 3.29 5.56 -19.61
C LYS A 125 1.82 5.98 -19.76
N GLN A 126 1.34 6.91 -18.92
CA GLN A 126 0.03 7.55 -19.09
C GLN A 126 0.04 8.69 -20.12
N LYS A 127 1.16 8.89 -20.84
CA LYS A 127 1.38 10.00 -21.78
C LYS A 127 1.29 11.39 -21.11
N LEU A 128 1.76 11.47 -19.86
CA LEU A 128 1.87 12.70 -19.09
C LEU A 128 3.36 13.08 -18.95
N ALA A 129 3.69 14.35 -19.18
CA ALA A 129 4.99 14.92 -18.84
C ALA A 129 5.09 15.06 -17.32
N ALA A 130 6.18 14.61 -16.72
CA ALA A 130 6.35 14.62 -15.27
C ALA A 130 7.22 15.81 -14.82
N HIS A 131 6.68 16.60 -13.91
CA HIS A 131 7.28 17.79 -13.33
C HIS A 131 7.46 17.58 -11.82
N ASP A 132 8.63 17.90 -11.29
CA ASP A 132 8.88 17.82 -9.86
C ASP A 132 8.38 19.08 -9.15
N GLU A 133 8.01 18.93 -7.87
CA GLU A 133 7.99 20.06 -6.95
C GLU A 133 7.09 21.22 -7.43
N VAL A 134 5.92 20.89 -7.98
CA VAL A 134 5.00 21.86 -8.60
C VAL A 134 4.10 22.52 -7.54
N PRO A 135 4.10 23.86 -7.44
CA PRO A 135 3.15 24.60 -6.60
C PRO A 135 1.68 24.28 -6.94
N MET A 136 0.89 24.01 -5.90
CA MET A 136 -0.56 23.84 -5.95
C MET A 136 -1.15 24.51 -4.71
N GLY A 137 -1.40 25.82 -4.83
CA GLY A 137 -1.85 26.67 -3.73
C GLY A 137 -0.77 26.92 -2.68
N LEU A 138 -1.10 26.71 -1.41
CA LEU A 138 -0.17 26.94 -0.28
C LEU A 138 0.84 25.81 -0.08
N SER A 139 0.79 24.80 -0.94
CA SER A 139 1.61 23.59 -0.87
C SER A 139 2.20 23.26 -2.23
N ARG A 140 3.11 22.28 -2.23
CA ARG A 140 3.82 21.84 -3.41
C ARG A 140 3.68 20.34 -3.51
N VAL A 141 3.21 19.86 -4.65
CA VAL A 141 3.13 18.42 -4.91
C VAL A 141 4.51 17.91 -5.31
N ASP A 142 4.87 16.73 -4.80
CA ASP A 142 6.16 16.10 -5.10
C ASP A 142 6.36 15.84 -6.60
N LEU A 143 5.29 15.38 -7.28
CA LEU A 143 5.23 15.16 -8.73
C LEU A 143 3.88 15.58 -9.32
N ALA A 144 3.92 16.29 -10.46
CA ALA A 144 2.76 16.55 -11.30
C ALA A 144 2.95 15.90 -12.69
N GLY A 145 1.96 15.12 -13.12
CA GLY A 145 1.82 14.70 -14.51
C GLY A 145 0.96 15.69 -15.27
N HIS A 146 1.47 16.26 -16.36
CA HIS A 146 0.73 17.22 -17.19
C HIS A 146 0.63 16.74 -18.62
N LYS A 147 -0.56 16.92 -19.20
CA LYS A 147 -0.80 16.81 -20.63
C LYS A 147 -1.53 18.05 -21.08
N LEU A 148 -0.88 18.80 -21.97
CA LEU A 148 -1.47 19.94 -22.64
C LEU A 148 -2.68 19.48 -23.46
N GLY A 149 -3.80 20.18 -23.29
CA GLY A 149 -4.96 20.00 -24.15
C GLY A 149 -4.62 20.40 -25.58
N SER A 150 -5.09 19.64 -26.57
CA SER A 150 -4.98 20.04 -27.96
C SER A 150 -6.13 19.47 -28.78
N PHE A 151 -6.42 20.13 -29.91
CA PHE A 151 -7.53 19.78 -30.81
C PHE A 151 -7.52 18.30 -31.23
N PHE A 152 -6.33 17.71 -31.42
CA PHE A 152 -6.15 16.29 -31.78
C PHE A 152 -5.71 15.40 -30.61
N GLY A 153 -5.32 15.98 -29.47
CA GLY A 153 -4.69 15.28 -28.35
C GLY A 153 -5.62 14.99 -27.17
N GLY A 154 -6.84 15.54 -27.17
CA GLY A 154 -7.80 15.40 -26.07
C GLY A 154 -7.69 16.51 -25.03
N PRO A 155 -8.48 16.44 -23.94
CA PRO A 155 -8.53 17.49 -22.93
C PRO A 155 -7.21 17.58 -22.16
N GLU A 156 -6.96 18.77 -21.61
CA GLU A 156 -5.90 18.97 -20.65
C GLU A 156 -6.09 18.05 -19.44
N GLN A 157 -4.98 17.53 -18.91
CA GLN A 157 -5.00 16.70 -17.72
C GLN A 157 -3.82 17.06 -16.81
N ILE A 158 -4.11 17.17 -15.51
CA ILE A 158 -3.13 17.38 -14.45
C ILE A 158 -3.37 16.28 -13.43
N VAL A 159 -2.33 15.50 -13.13
CA VAL A 159 -2.33 14.44 -12.13
C VAL A 159 -1.34 14.80 -11.04
N ALA A 160 -1.83 15.07 -9.83
CA ALA A 160 -0.99 15.31 -8.66
C ALA A 160 -0.62 13.98 -8.01
N VAL A 161 0.66 13.78 -7.71
CA VAL A 161 1.15 12.58 -7.01
C VAL A 161 2.03 12.98 -5.82
N GLU A 162 1.52 12.75 -4.61
CA GLU A 162 2.27 12.92 -3.37
C GLU A 162 3.03 11.62 -3.06
N LEU A 163 4.34 11.73 -2.83
CA LEU A 163 5.23 10.63 -2.49
C LEU A 163 5.37 10.56 -0.97
N LYS A 164 5.19 9.38 -0.38
CA LYS A 164 5.49 9.18 1.05
C LYS A 164 6.11 7.80 1.28
N ASN A 165 7.18 7.76 2.07
CA ASN A 165 7.78 6.50 2.53
C ASN A 165 7.73 6.30 4.06
N GLN A 166 7.31 7.31 4.84
CA GLN A 166 7.21 7.24 6.30
C GLN A 166 5.82 7.62 6.83
N LEU A 167 5.39 6.94 7.90
CA LEU A 167 4.06 7.13 8.50
C LEU A 167 3.89 8.48 9.18
N SER A 168 4.96 9.01 9.79
CA SER A 168 4.97 10.32 10.45
C SER A 168 4.61 11.47 9.51
N GLN A 169 4.98 11.36 8.23
CA GLN A 169 4.72 12.37 7.21
C GLN A 169 3.36 12.18 6.53
N LEU A 170 2.81 10.96 6.55
CA LEU A 170 1.58 10.63 5.84
C LEU A 170 0.36 11.41 6.35
N LYS A 171 0.26 11.71 7.65
CA LYS A 171 -0.85 12.51 8.18
C LYS A 171 -0.90 13.90 7.52
N ARG A 172 0.23 14.60 7.51
CA ARG A 172 0.36 15.92 6.87
C ARG A 172 0.14 15.81 5.35
N GLY A 173 0.67 14.77 4.71
CA GLY A 173 0.47 14.54 3.27
C GLY A 173 -1.00 14.34 2.90
N LEU A 174 -1.79 13.67 3.74
CA LEU A 174 -3.23 13.52 3.52
C LEU A 174 -3.97 14.87 3.53
N ASP A 175 -3.59 15.77 4.44
CA ASP A 175 -4.17 17.11 4.52
C ASP A 175 -3.72 18.02 3.35
N GLN A 176 -2.52 17.80 2.80
CA GLN A 176 -2.06 18.50 1.59
C GLN A 176 -2.81 18.03 0.33
N MET A 177 -3.01 16.72 0.20
CA MET A 177 -3.70 16.14 -0.97
C MET A 177 -5.15 16.58 -1.11
N THR A 178 -5.84 16.96 -0.03
CA THR A 178 -7.18 17.57 -0.13
C THR A 178 -7.18 18.95 -0.77
N ASN A 179 -6.06 19.68 -0.72
CA ASN A 179 -5.95 20.95 -1.43
C ASN A 179 -5.64 20.73 -2.91
N TYR A 180 -4.84 19.71 -3.24
CA TYR A 180 -4.47 19.43 -4.63
C TYR A 180 -5.68 19.10 -5.51
N SER A 181 -6.79 18.58 -4.97
CA SER A 181 -8.00 18.32 -5.74
C SER A 181 -8.65 19.57 -6.34
N ASP A 182 -8.31 20.77 -5.84
CA ASP A 182 -8.76 22.04 -6.42
C ASP A 182 -7.93 22.46 -7.65
N TYR A 183 -6.77 21.82 -7.86
CA TYR A 183 -5.78 22.18 -8.88
C TYR A 183 -5.53 21.07 -9.91
N ALA A 184 -5.76 19.81 -9.53
CA ALA A 184 -5.49 18.64 -10.34
C ALA A 184 -6.79 17.89 -10.67
N HIS A 185 -6.80 17.20 -11.81
CA HIS A 185 -7.91 16.36 -12.25
C HIS A 185 -7.94 15.01 -11.52
N GLU A 186 -6.78 14.53 -11.09
CA GLU A 186 -6.64 13.33 -10.27
C GLU A 186 -5.55 13.56 -9.23
N VAL A 187 -5.72 12.98 -8.04
CA VAL A 187 -4.76 13.07 -6.93
C VAL A 187 -4.44 11.67 -6.44
N TYR A 188 -3.15 11.32 -6.38
CA TYR A 188 -2.68 10.03 -5.92
C TYR A 188 -1.71 10.16 -4.75
N LEU A 189 -1.84 9.25 -3.79
CA LEU A 189 -0.75 8.89 -2.88
C LEU A 189 0.09 7.79 -3.56
N ALA A 190 1.40 8.01 -3.68
CA ALA A 190 2.36 6.99 -4.04
C ALA A 190 3.21 6.58 -2.84
N CYS A 191 3.17 5.30 -2.48
CA CYS A 191 3.94 4.75 -1.37
C CYS A 191 4.31 3.28 -1.58
N THR A 192 5.04 2.68 -0.65
CA THR A 192 5.34 1.24 -0.68
C THR A 192 4.24 0.43 0.03
N PRO A 193 4.10 -0.87 -0.27
CA PRO A 193 3.27 -1.76 0.55
C PRO A 193 3.67 -1.73 2.04
N ALA A 194 4.95 -1.54 2.36
CA ALA A 194 5.43 -1.39 3.73
C ALA A 194 4.86 -0.17 4.44
N LEU A 195 4.77 0.99 3.77
CA LEU A 195 4.14 2.17 4.36
C LEU A 195 2.63 1.95 4.54
N ALA A 196 1.98 1.38 3.52
CA ALA A 196 0.55 1.10 3.59
C ALA A 196 0.22 0.11 4.74
N ALA A 197 0.99 -0.95 4.91
CA ALA A 197 0.90 -1.88 6.05
C ALA A 197 1.23 -1.19 7.40
N SER A 198 2.18 -0.25 7.40
CA SER A 198 2.49 0.56 8.59
C SER A 198 1.29 1.42 9.01
N TYR A 199 0.53 1.94 8.05
CA TYR A 199 -0.71 2.65 8.32
C TYR A 199 -1.75 1.73 8.98
N LEU A 200 -1.95 0.51 8.45
CA LEU A 200 -2.88 -0.46 9.05
C LEU A 200 -2.49 -0.79 10.50
N ARG A 201 -1.19 -1.03 10.77
CA ARG A 201 -0.67 -1.20 12.13
C ARG A 201 -0.93 0.03 13.01
N GLY A 202 -0.69 1.23 12.49
CA GLY A 202 -0.93 2.47 13.22
C GLY A 202 -2.41 2.64 13.59
N HIS A 203 -3.31 2.32 12.66
CA HIS A 203 -4.75 2.31 12.90
C HIS A 203 -5.15 1.25 13.94
N PHE A 204 -4.64 0.03 13.80
CA PHE A 204 -4.90 -1.07 14.72
C PHE A 204 -4.47 -0.76 16.17
N ASN A 205 -3.37 -0.01 16.33
CA ASN A 205 -2.87 0.41 17.64
C ASN A 205 -3.56 1.67 18.19
N ALA A 206 -4.48 2.29 17.46
CA ALA A 206 -5.16 3.50 17.91
C ALA A 206 -6.13 3.20 19.06
N LYS A 207 -6.40 4.21 19.89
CA LYS A 207 -7.38 4.09 20.97
C LYS A 207 -8.75 3.70 20.39
N ASP A 208 -9.43 2.79 21.08
CA ASP A 208 -10.77 2.30 20.74
C ASP A 208 -10.87 1.48 19.44
N VAL A 209 -9.73 1.15 18.81
CA VAL A 209 -9.69 0.17 17.71
C VAL A 209 -9.44 -1.22 18.29
N GLY A 210 -10.48 -2.06 18.29
CA GLY A 210 -10.42 -3.42 18.85
C GLY A 210 -10.16 -4.53 17.83
N ARG A 211 -10.09 -4.20 16.52
CA ARG A 211 -9.98 -5.18 15.44
C ARG A 211 -9.08 -4.68 14.32
N TRP A 212 -8.40 -5.63 13.68
CA TRP A 212 -7.70 -5.39 12.42
C TRP A 212 -8.70 -5.04 11.33
N ASP A 213 -8.37 -4.03 10.54
CA ASP A 213 -9.22 -3.54 9.48
C ASP A 213 -8.40 -3.38 8.20
N PRO A 214 -8.53 -4.32 7.24
CA PRO A 214 -7.74 -4.31 6.02
C PRO A 214 -8.05 -3.11 5.10
N ASP A 215 -9.21 -2.48 5.29
CA ASP A 215 -9.71 -1.41 4.43
C ASP A 215 -9.50 -0.01 5.03
N ALA A 216 -8.87 0.10 6.21
CA ALA A 216 -8.69 1.38 6.91
C ALA A 216 -8.04 2.46 6.04
N LEU A 217 -6.94 2.13 5.35
CA LEU A 217 -6.28 3.08 4.44
C LEU A 217 -7.18 3.41 3.25
N ASN A 218 -7.77 2.40 2.60
CA ASN A 218 -8.62 2.59 1.43
C ASN A 218 -9.84 3.47 1.74
N ARG A 219 -10.50 3.26 2.88
CA ARG A 219 -11.60 4.12 3.35
C ARG A 219 -11.14 5.54 3.62
N LYS A 220 -9.99 5.73 4.27
CA LYS A 220 -9.43 7.06 4.52
C LYS A 220 -9.16 7.81 3.22
N LEU A 221 -8.51 7.17 2.24
CA LEU A 221 -8.24 7.75 0.93
C LEU A 221 -9.53 8.02 0.14
N SER A 222 -10.49 7.12 0.23
CA SER A 222 -11.77 7.26 -0.47
C SER A 222 -12.61 8.43 0.03
N LYS A 223 -12.54 8.74 1.33
CA LYS A 223 -13.21 9.92 1.91
C LYS A 223 -12.79 11.22 1.22
N PHE A 224 -11.58 11.28 0.67
CA PHE A 224 -11.02 12.46 0.01
C PHE A 224 -10.84 12.29 -1.50
N GLY A 225 -11.32 11.19 -2.09
CA GLY A 225 -11.16 10.92 -3.52
C GLY A 225 -9.71 10.65 -3.97
N ILE A 226 -8.80 10.32 -3.05
CA ILE A 226 -7.36 10.17 -3.34
C ILE A 226 -7.06 8.75 -3.85
N GLY A 227 -6.50 8.61 -5.04
CA GLY A 227 -6.05 7.32 -5.57
C GLY A 227 -4.83 6.75 -4.84
N LEU A 228 -4.54 5.47 -5.04
CA LEU A 228 -3.39 4.79 -4.42
C LEU A 228 -2.51 4.12 -5.47
N LEU A 229 -1.24 4.51 -5.48
CA LEU A 229 -0.17 3.89 -6.24
C LEU A 229 0.78 3.17 -5.28
N LEU A 230 0.96 1.87 -5.44
CA LEU A 230 1.97 1.11 -4.70
C LEU A 230 3.23 0.92 -5.55
N VAL A 231 4.36 1.35 -5.01
CA VAL A 231 5.69 1.23 -5.61
C VAL A 231 6.40 0.00 -5.03
N GLU A 232 6.75 -0.93 -5.90
CA GLU A 232 7.38 -2.20 -5.54
C GLU A 232 8.51 -2.52 -6.52
N ASN A 233 9.73 -2.69 -5.99
CA ASN A 233 10.89 -3.08 -6.80
C ASN A 233 11.04 -2.23 -8.08
N GLY A 234 10.82 -0.92 -7.97
CA GLY A 234 10.90 0.03 -9.08
C GLY A 234 9.72 0.04 -10.06
N LYS A 235 8.64 -0.69 -9.78
CA LYS A 235 7.40 -0.72 -10.56
C LYS A 235 6.24 -0.08 -9.79
N VAL A 236 5.31 0.53 -10.51
CA VAL A 236 4.11 1.18 -9.93
C VAL A 236 2.88 0.35 -10.26
N PHE A 237 2.07 0.09 -9.24
CA PHE A 237 0.78 -0.59 -9.36
C PHE A 237 -0.32 0.36 -8.90
N LYS A 238 -1.28 0.66 -9.79
CA LYS A 238 -2.47 1.44 -9.42
C LYS A 238 -3.45 0.51 -8.70
N VAL A 239 -3.57 0.70 -7.38
CA VAL A 239 -4.41 -0.16 -6.51
C VAL A 239 -5.78 0.46 -6.30
N ARG A 240 -5.87 1.79 -6.31
CA ARG A 240 -7.13 2.52 -6.22
C ARG A 240 -7.12 3.67 -7.22
N ASN A 241 -8.19 3.85 -7.98
CA ASN A 241 -8.37 5.02 -8.84
C ASN A 241 -8.64 6.27 -7.99
N SER A 242 -8.13 7.42 -8.42
CA SER A 242 -8.58 8.71 -7.87
C SER A 242 -9.99 9.03 -8.36
N ASN A 243 -10.68 9.93 -7.66
CA ASN A 243 -11.87 10.58 -8.21
C ASN A 243 -11.43 11.53 -9.34
N SER A 244 -12.32 11.75 -10.29
CA SER A 244 -12.12 12.81 -11.28
C SER A 244 -12.58 14.15 -10.71
N PHE A 245 -11.66 15.09 -10.57
CA PHE A 245 -11.93 16.45 -10.16
C PHE A 245 -12.02 17.38 -11.38
N ARG A 246 -12.70 18.52 -11.20
CA ARG A 246 -12.87 19.55 -12.24
C ARG A 246 -12.27 20.87 -11.72
N PRO A 247 -10.94 21.02 -11.75
CA PRO A 247 -10.30 22.22 -11.24
C PRO A 247 -10.70 23.43 -12.10
N ALA A 248 -10.88 24.58 -11.46
CA ALA A 248 -11.24 25.83 -12.14
C ALA A 248 -10.09 26.29 -13.07
N GLU A 249 -10.43 26.94 -14.19
CA GLU A 249 -9.46 27.34 -15.22
C GLU A 249 -8.31 28.19 -14.66
N HIS A 250 -8.59 29.12 -13.73
CA HIS A 250 -7.56 29.95 -13.09
C HIS A 250 -6.57 29.13 -12.25
N ARG A 251 -7.02 28.04 -11.62
CA ARG A 251 -6.15 27.11 -10.87
C ARG A 251 -5.27 26.30 -11.81
N GLN A 252 -5.83 25.86 -12.94
CA GLN A 252 -5.05 25.18 -13.97
C GLN A 252 -4.00 26.12 -14.57
N ALA A 253 -4.34 27.40 -14.78
CA ALA A 253 -3.40 28.41 -15.26
C ALA A 253 -2.23 28.64 -14.28
N GLU A 254 -2.49 28.63 -12.97
CA GLU A 254 -1.46 28.72 -11.91
C GLU A 254 -0.45 27.55 -12.01
N VAL A 255 -0.96 26.32 -12.18
CA VAL A 255 -0.14 25.12 -12.35
C VAL A 255 0.67 25.20 -13.66
N ARG A 256 0.05 25.60 -14.78
CA ARG A 256 0.74 25.77 -16.07
C ARG A 256 1.86 26.80 -15.99
N GLY A 257 1.61 27.96 -15.38
CA GLY A 257 2.61 29.00 -15.20
C GLY A 257 3.80 28.50 -14.38
N SER A 258 3.53 27.72 -13.33
CA SER A 258 4.57 27.11 -12.51
C SER A 258 5.40 26.06 -13.26
N ILE A 259 4.74 25.24 -14.09
CA ILE A 259 5.41 24.25 -14.95
C ILE A 259 6.29 24.91 -16.01
N ALA A 260 5.84 26.02 -16.59
CA ALA A 260 6.60 26.73 -17.64
C ALA A 260 7.81 27.50 -17.10
N ALA A 261 7.81 27.85 -15.81
CA ALA A 261 8.86 28.64 -15.17
C ALA A 261 10.03 27.82 -14.60
N GLY A 262 9.89 26.50 -14.49
CA GLY A 262 10.90 25.58 -13.94
C GLY A 262 11.51 24.68 -15.00
#